data_AF-A0A963PU73-F1
#
_entry.id   AF-A0A963PU73-F1
#
_cell.length_a   1.000
_cell.length_b   1.000
_cell.length_c   1.000
_cell.angle_alpha   90.00
_cell.angle_beta   90.00
_cell.angle_gamma   90.00
#
_symmetry.space_group_name_H-M   'P 1'
#
loop_
_entity.id
_entity.type
_entity.pdbx_description
1 polymer ?
#
loop_
_entity_poly.entity_id
_entity_poly.type
_entity_poly.pdbx_seq_one_letter_code
_entity_poly.pdbx_strand_id
1 'polypeptide(L)'
;RCRIRIEGPRCRDTLSKLFALDLRASAWPVGDLRLTGHHHVPCAALRLDLDRFDLLVFSTYAFDQLGTMLDAAQEYGVALELSSV
;
A
#
# COMPACT_ATOMS: atom_id res chain seq x y z
N ARG A 1 7.65 -9.97 9.21
CA ARG A 1 6.77 -9.05 8.44
C ARG A 1 7.69 -8.16 7.61
N CYS A 2 7.32 -7.83 6.37
CA CYS A 2 8.04 -6.85 5.56
C CYS A 2 7.16 -5.59 5.46
N ARG A 3 7.79 -4.41 5.45
CA ARG A 3 7.11 -3.13 5.27
C ARG A 3 7.30 -2.68 3.83
N ILE A 4 6.20 -2.38 3.17
CA ILE A 4 6.17 -1.68 1.89
C ILE A 4 5.53 -0.33 2.15
N ARG A 5 6.24 0.76 1.81
CA ARG A 5 5.70 2.12 1.91
C ARG A 5 5.27 2.60 0.54
N ILE A 6 4.14 3.27 0.49
CA ILE A 6 3.68 4.02 -0.68
C ILE A 6 3.28 5.42 -0.25
N GLU A 7 3.73 6.42 -1.00
CA GLU A 7 3.41 7.82 -0.74
C GLU A 7 3.31 8.63 -2.03
N GLY A 8 2.69 9.81 -1.92
CA GLY A 8 2.53 10.74 -3.03
C GLY A 8 1.10 10.80 -3.58
N PRO A 9 0.83 11.75 -4.49
CA PRO A 9 -0.53 12.15 -4.87
C PRO A 9 -1.36 11.04 -5.54
N ARG A 10 -0.71 9.99 -6.04
CA ARG A 10 -1.34 8.86 -6.74
C ARG A 10 -1.39 7.58 -5.90
N CYS A 11 -0.93 7.61 -4.65
CA CYS A 11 -0.90 6.41 -3.81
C CYS A 11 -2.31 5.83 -3.57
N ARG A 12 -3.32 6.68 -3.35
CA ARG A 12 -4.70 6.24 -3.18
C ARG A 12 -5.25 5.59 -4.45
N ASP A 13 -4.95 6.18 -5.61
CA ASP A 13 -5.38 5.63 -6.89
C ASP A 13 -4.77 4.24 -7.10
N THR A 14 -3.46 4.08 -6.89
CA THR A 14 -2.77 2.78 -6.94
C THR A 14 -3.39 1.77 -5.95
N LEU A 15 -3.57 2.15 -4.69
CA LEU A 15 -4.12 1.25 -3.67
C LEU A 15 -5.57 0.84 -3.96
N SER A 16 -6.36 1.71 -4.57
CA SER A 16 -7.76 1.41 -4.93
C SER A 16 -7.89 0.33 -6.00
N LYS A 17 -6.85 0.12 -6.82
CA LYS A 17 -6.79 -0.99 -7.79
C LYS A 17 -6.58 -2.35 -7.11
N LEU A 18 -6.01 -2.36 -5.91
CA LEU A 18 -5.55 -3.58 -5.23
C LEU A 18 -6.46 -3.98 -4.08
N PHE A 19 -6.96 -2.99 -3.32
CA PHE A 19 -7.67 -3.23 -2.07
C PHE A 19 -9.09 -2.70 -2.12
N ALA A 20 -10.03 -3.52 -1.64
CA ALA A 20 -11.41 -3.12 -1.42
C ALA A 20 -11.55 -2.27 -0.13
N LEU A 21 -10.84 -1.14 -0.06
CA LEU A 21 -10.87 -0.20 1.05
C LEU A 21 -11.39 1.16 0.58
N ASP A 22 -12.19 1.81 1.42
CA ASP A 22 -12.47 3.23 1.25
C ASP A 22 -11.29 4.07 1.77
N LEU A 23 -10.56 4.70 0.85
CA LEU A 23 -9.35 5.46 1.13
C LEU A 23 -9.62 6.95 1.45
N ARG A 24 -10.89 7.39 1.41
CA ARG A 24 -11.27 8.77 1.76
C ARG A 24 -10.94 9.05 3.21
N ALA A 25 -10.46 10.27 3.51
CA ALA A 25 -10.07 10.66 4.86
C ALA A 25 -11.23 10.55 5.87
N SER A 26 -12.47 10.79 5.42
CA SER A 26 -13.68 10.64 6.23
C SER A 26 -13.98 9.19 6.61
N ALA A 27 -13.55 8.24 5.79
CA ALA A 27 -13.79 6.82 6.02
C ALA A 27 -12.62 6.18 6.76
N TRP A 28 -11.38 6.55 6.46
CA TRP A 28 -10.16 5.98 7.05
C TRP A 28 -9.22 7.09 7.53
N PRO A 29 -9.28 7.47 8.82
CA PRO A 29 -8.46 8.55 9.38
C PRO A 29 -6.95 8.26 9.41
N VAL A 30 -6.14 9.32 9.48
CA VAL A 30 -4.68 9.18 9.70
C VAL A 30 -4.42 8.60 11.10
N GLY A 31 -3.44 7.70 11.19
CA GLY A 31 -3.10 6.97 12.41
C GLY A 31 -3.88 5.67 12.59
N ASP A 32 -4.90 5.41 11.76
CA ASP A 32 -5.73 4.21 11.83
C ASP A 32 -5.15 3.05 11.00
N LEU A 33 -5.36 1.83 11.51
CA LEU A 33 -4.90 0.59 10.90
C LEU A 33 -6.09 -0.25 10.45
N ARG A 34 -6.00 -0.83 9.25
CA ARG A 34 -6.99 -1.75 8.71
C ARG A 34 -6.39 -3.08 8.33
N LEU A 35 -7.14 -4.14 8.61
CA LEU A 35 -6.87 -5.45 8.05
C LEU A 35 -7.51 -5.54 6.67
N THR A 36 -6.71 -5.93 5.69
CA THR A 36 -7.12 -6.07 4.29
C THR A 36 -6.33 -7.21 3.64
N GLY A 37 -6.44 -7.35 2.33
CA GLY A 37 -5.68 -8.30 1.54
C GLY A 37 -6.09 -8.24 0.09
N HIS A 38 -5.22 -8.76 -0.77
CA HIS A 38 -5.51 -9.01 -2.18
C HIS A 38 -4.90 -10.36 -2.55
N HIS A 39 -5.42 -11.03 -3.59
CA HIS A 39 -5.02 -12.40 -3.97
C HIS A 39 -4.99 -13.42 -2.82
N HIS A 40 -5.94 -13.32 -1.88
CA HIS A 40 -6.02 -14.16 -0.66
C HIS A 40 -4.82 -14.03 0.30
N VAL A 41 -3.96 -13.03 0.13
CA VAL A 41 -2.84 -12.73 1.03
C VAL A 41 -3.23 -11.61 2.00
N PRO A 42 -3.23 -11.86 3.33
CA PRO A 42 -3.55 -10.82 4.31
C PRO A 42 -2.46 -9.73 4.38
N CYS A 43 -2.90 -8.50 4.58
CA CYS A 43 -2.06 -7.31 4.76
C CYS A 43 -2.66 -6.44 5.86
N ALA A 44 -1.83 -5.95 6.78
CA ALA A 44 -2.23 -4.86 7.67
C ALA A 44 -1.77 -3.54 7.03
N ALA A 45 -2.69 -2.62 6.79
CA ALA A 45 -2.41 -1.34 6.17
C ALA A 45 -2.56 -0.23 7.22
N LEU A 46 -1.55 0.62 7.35
CA LEU A 46 -1.52 1.76 8.27
C LEU A 46 -1.51 3.06 7.46
N ARG A 47 -2.43 3.97 7.76
CA ARG A 47 -2.45 5.30 7.16
C ARG A 47 -1.58 6.25 7.99
N LEU A 48 -0.45 6.67 7.45
CA LEU A 48 0.51 7.54 8.13
C LEU A 48 0.32 9.04 7.83
N ASP A 49 -0.37 9.35 6.73
CA ASP A 49 -0.73 10.72 6.34
C ASP A 49 -1.90 10.68 5.33
N LEU A 50 -2.31 11.83 4.79
CA LEU A 50 -3.33 11.93 3.74
C LEU A 50 -3.00 11.06 2.52
N ASP A 51 -1.73 11.02 2.12
CA ASP A 51 -1.24 10.31 0.94
C ASP A 51 0.06 9.53 1.26
N ARG A 52 0.09 8.88 2.43
CA ARG A 52 1.20 8.00 2.86
C ARG A 52 0.68 6.81 3.64
N PHE A 53 1.06 5.61 3.21
CA PHE A 53 0.60 4.34 3.76
C PHE A 53 1.75 3.36 3.94
N ASP A 54 1.72 2.61 5.04
CA ASP A 54 2.58 1.45 5.26
C ASP A 54 1.75 0.17 5.16
N LEU A 55 2.17 -0.75 4.29
CA LEU A 55 1.63 -2.09 4.14
C LEU A 55 2.55 -3.08 4.84
N LEU A 56 2.02 -3.77 5.85
CA LEU A 56 2.72 -4.81 6.58
C LEU A 56 2.28 -6.18 6.05
N VAL A 57 3.14 -6.78 5.25
CA VAL A 57 2.91 -8.06 4.60
C VAL A 57 3.72 -9.18 5.26
N PHE A 58 3.34 -10.43 5.04
CA PHE A 58 4.20 -11.57 5.37
C PHE A 58 5.46 -11.51 4.50
N SER A 59 6.63 -11.78 5.09
CA SER A 59 7.91 -11.71 4.38
C SER A 59 7.98 -12.67 3.19
N THR A 60 7.35 -13.84 3.29
CA THR A 60 7.27 -14.84 2.21
C THR A 60 6.60 -14.30 0.95
N TYR A 61 5.69 -13.33 1.06
CA TYR A 61 4.96 -12.73 -0.07
C TYR A 61 5.46 -11.31 -0.40
N ALA A 62 6.50 -10.81 0.26
CA ALA A 62 6.87 -9.40 0.16
C ALA A 62 7.25 -8.98 -1.26
N PHE A 63 8.02 -9.82 -1.97
CA PHE A 63 8.43 -9.53 -3.34
C PHE A 63 7.24 -9.54 -4.31
N ASP A 64 6.34 -10.51 -4.19
CA ASP A 64 5.15 -10.63 -5.03
C ASP A 64 4.20 -9.43 -4.82
N GLN A 65 3.90 -9.13 -3.55
CA GLN A 65 3.08 -7.97 -3.17
C GLN A 65 3.70 -6.65 -3.63
N LEU A 66 5.03 -6.50 -3.56
CA LEU A 66 5.72 -5.33 -4.07
C LEU A 66 5.62 -5.25 -5.60
N GLY A 67 5.82 -6.37 -6.30
CA GLY A 67 5.69 -6.48 -7.75
C GLY A 67 4.30 -6.07 -8.23
N THR A 68 3.23 -6.60 -7.62
CA THR A 68 1.85 -6.23 -7.92
C THR A 68 1.58 -4.74 -7.66
N MET A 69 2.13 -4.19 -6.56
CA MET A 69 1.98 -2.77 -6.27
C MET A 69 2.70 -1.87 -7.28
N LEU A 70 3.90 -2.26 -7.71
CA LEU A 70 4.64 -1.54 -8.75
C LEU A 70 3.94 -1.59 -10.10
N ASP A 71 3.45 -2.77 -10.50
CA ASP A 71 2.67 -2.95 -11.73
C ASP A 71 1.43 -2.05 -11.74
N ALA A 72 0.65 -2.05 -10.65
CA ALA A 72 -0.50 -1.17 -10.51
C ALA A 72 -0.15 0.32 -10.60
N ALA A 73 1.03 0.71 -10.10
CA ALA A 73 1.51 2.08 -10.07
C ALA A 73 2.11 2.56 -11.41
N GLN A 74 2.45 1.65 -12.34
CA GLN A 74 3.02 2.03 -13.64
C GLN A 74 2.11 2.95 -14.46
N GLU A 75 0.79 2.84 -14.30
CA GLU A 75 -0.21 3.72 -14.91
C GLU A 75 0.02 5.22 -14.58
N TYR A 76 0.72 5.50 -13.48
CA TYR A 76 1.01 6.84 -13.00
C TYR A 76 2.50 7.22 -13.10
N GLY A 77 3.31 6.41 -13.80
CA GLY A 77 4.73 6.70 -14.03
C GLY A 77 5.60 6.58 -12.76
N VAL A 78 5.23 5.73 -11.81
CA VAL A 78 5.92 5.57 -10.53
C VAL A 78 7.18 4.69 -10.67
N ALA A 79 8.25 5.04 -9.94
CA ALA A 79 9.49 4.26 -9.83
C ALA A 79 9.68 3.69 -8.41
N LEU A 80 10.45 2.60 -8.30
CA LEU A 80 10.83 1.99 -7.02
C LEU A 80 12.03 2.72 -6.41
N GLU A 81 11.88 3.16 -5.16
CA GLU A 81 12.97 3.67 -4.33
C GLU A 81 13.31 2.62 -3.25
N LEU A 82 14.55 2.11 -3.25
CA LEU A 82 15.04 1.25 -2.19
C LEU A 82 15.65 2.12 -1.09
N SER A 83 14.96 2.25 0.04
CA SER A 83 15.53 2.92 1.21
C SER A 83 16.70 2.10 1.77
N SER A 84 17.90 2.66 1.76
CA SER A 84 19.03 2.13 2.55
C SER A 84 18.66 2.15 4.03
N VAL A 85 18.91 1.03 4.71
CA VAL A 85 18.65 0.80 6.14
C VAL A 85 19.41 1.79 7.01
#